data_AF-A0A955JPM1-F1
#
_entry.id   AF-A0A955JPM1-F1
#
_cell.length_a   1.000
_cell.length_b   1.000
_cell.length_c   1.000
_cell.angle_alpha   90.00
_cell.angle_beta   90.00
_cell.angle_gamma   90.00
#
_symmetry.space_group_name_H-M   'P 1'
#
loop_
_entity.id
_entity.type
_entity.pdbx_description
1 polymer ?
#
loop_
_entity_poly.entity_id
_entity_poly.type
_entity_poly.pdbx_seq_one_letter_code
_entity_poly.pdbx_strand_id
1 'polypeptide(L)'
;EPGVSEAMGTLTSEFGIKDEFFEGEGAQGRTLLLASVAKNLADLETEGKTAANSPRDFEFIADGAFVIAQDYVTGMDELVAHSRLAEGDYISAEGKKQVLDKYTSHELTEELAQRISQDGLLDGVKKRMGITDENEKPYQLRVLSMSASLDYVNGFESTEPFPSDEDYAMDSETAQKQHAVATDSDMAAASWKQGLIERRKSFNQEWGSDFSGVAFKTTLGGETYLCLTADMAERMLDPEAPERGDDYGQDELEREMATLEHEYAHTQEALNTNMLGISAEERRAEHFSGNRNGYLDVKTYFTDVNIVTGFDIRTYFDEAGRAGGTAEDLYAKVSSEFGLKELVYVMGATPRTYAAEQASDALSALNEYVGGYDGAINRLLRLAEEGKVGDGSLAMQRRIQNAAKILEPAAGVFLETRRGYSPTMTGMIEKEFTDQLAA
;
A
#
# COMPACT_ATOMS: atom_id res chain seq x y z
N GLU A 1 -10.75 9.00 -30.67
CA GLU A 1 -9.97 9.68 -31.73
C GLU A 1 -9.45 8.64 -32.72
N PRO A 2 -9.51 8.87 -34.04
CA PRO A 2 -9.10 7.86 -35.02
C PRO A 2 -7.66 7.32 -34.81
N GLY A 3 -6.71 8.21 -34.48
CA GLY A 3 -5.31 7.81 -34.24
C GLY A 3 -5.10 6.93 -33.00
N VAL A 4 -5.94 7.09 -31.96
CA VAL A 4 -5.87 6.23 -30.76
C VAL A 4 -6.29 4.80 -31.08
N SER A 5 -7.32 4.63 -31.92
CA SER A 5 -7.78 3.29 -32.31
C SER A 5 -6.74 2.55 -33.15
N GLU A 6 -6.03 3.27 -34.03
CA GLU A 6 -4.94 2.72 -34.83
C GLU A 6 -3.75 2.33 -33.95
N ALA A 7 -3.27 3.25 -33.10
CA ALA A 7 -2.18 3.00 -32.17
C ALA A 7 -2.48 1.82 -31.22
N MET A 8 -3.70 1.72 -30.69
CA MET A 8 -4.09 0.59 -29.84
C MET A 8 -4.11 -0.73 -30.61
N GLY A 9 -4.53 -0.72 -31.89
CA GLY A 9 -4.45 -1.88 -32.77
C GLY A 9 -3.00 -2.32 -33.01
N THR A 10 -2.08 -1.36 -33.20
CA THR A 10 -0.63 -1.62 -33.28
C THR A 10 -0.13 -2.29 -32.02
N LEU A 11 -0.38 -1.71 -30.84
CA LEU A 11 0.07 -2.28 -29.55
C LEU A 11 -0.49 -3.71 -29.34
N THR A 12 -1.79 -3.91 -29.60
CA THR A 12 -2.42 -5.23 -29.47
C THR A 12 -1.73 -6.27 -30.36
N SER A 13 -1.43 -5.90 -31.62
CA SER A 13 -0.77 -6.79 -32.57
C SER A 13 0.70 -7.03 -32.25
N GLU A 14 1.44 -6.02 -31.81
CA GLU A 14 2.88 -6.13 -31.53
C GLU A 14 3.15 -6.92 -30.25
N PHE A 15 2.32 -6.72 -29.23
CA PHE A 15 2.46 -7.41 -27.94
C PHE A 15 1.65 -8.71 -27.85
N GLY A 16 0.89 -9.08 -28.88
CA GLY A 16 0.12 -10.33 -28.89
C GLY A 16 -0.87 -10.45 -27.72
N ILE A 17 -1.56 -9.35 -27.42
CA ILE A 17 -2.55 -9.24 -26.33
C ILE A 17 -3.76 -10.11 -26.70
N LYS A 18 -4.13 -11.04 -25.84
CA LYS A 18 -5.23 -11.99 -26.03
C LYS A 18 -6.60 -11.32 -25.83
N ASP A 19 -7.67 -11.91 -26.38
CA ASP A 19 -9.04 -11.38 -26.30
C ASP A 19 -9.54 -11.24 -24.84
N GLU A 20 -9.11 -12.15 -23.94
CA GLU A 20 -9.46 -12.13 -22.52
C GLU A 20 -9.04 -10.83 -21.81
N PHE A 21 -8.06 -10.09 -22.36
CA PHE A 21 -7.70 -8.77 -21.86
C PHE A 21 -8.89 -7.80 -21.90
N PHE A 22 -9.68 -7.87 -22.97
CA PHE A 22 -10.82 -6.99 -23.26
C PHE A 22 -12.15 -7.53 -22.73
N GLU A 23 -12.15 -8.69 -22.08
CA GLU A 23 -13.34 -9.38 -21.59
C GLU A 23 -13.33 -9.56 -20.06
N GLY A 24 -14.51 -9.63 -19.46
CA GLY A 24 -14.67 -9.89 -18.03
C GLY A 24 -14.46 -8.69 -17.09
N GLU A 25 -14.29 -9.00 -15.80
CA GLU A 25 -14.05 -8.00 -14.74
C GLU A 25 -12.67 -7.35 -14.92
N GLY A 26 -12.57 -6.03 -14.72
CA GLY A 26 -11.35 -5.27 -14.96
C GLY A 26 -11.10 -4.87 -16.42
N ALA A 27 -11.83 -5.43 -17.39
CA ALA A 27 -11.53 -5.26 -18.82
C ALA A 27 -11.58 -3.81 -19.29
N GLN A 28 -12.58 -3.06 -18.84
CA GLN A 28 -12.71 -1.65 -19.22
C GLN A 28 -11.57 -0.81 -18.65
N GLY A 29 -11.11 -1.11 -17.43
CA GLY A 29 -10.00 -0.42 -16.79
C GLY A 29 -8.68 -0.70 -17.48
N ARG A 30 -8.42 -1.98 -17.78
CA ARG A 30 -7.28 -2.41 -18.60
C ARG A 30 -7.29 -1.73 -19.98
N THR A 31 -8.45 -1.69 -20.63
CA THR A 31 -8.63 -1.04 -21.93
C THR A 31 -8.40 0.47 -21.85
N LEU A 32 -8.87 1.15 -20.80
CA LEU A 32 -8.64 2.58 -20.58
C LEU A 32 -7.16 2.90 -20.36
N LEU A 33 -6.45 2.08 -19.58
CA LEU A 33 -4.99 2.21 -19.41
C LEU A 33 -4.25 1.99 -20.73
N LEU A 34 -4.62 0.95 -21.49
CA LEU A 34 -4.01 0.69 -22.79
C LEU A 34 -4.31 1.83 -23.78
N ALA A 35 -5.52 2.38 -23.77
CA ALA A 35 -5.90 3.54 -24.56
C ALA A 35 -5.11 4.80 -24.14
N SER A 36 -4.76 4.95 -22.86
CA SER A 36 -3.86 6.01 -22.37
C SER A 36 -2.46 5.88 -22.98
N VAL A 37 -1.89 4.67 -23.00
CA VAL A 37 -0.61 4.39 -23.66
C VAL A 37 -0.71 4.63 -25.16
N ALA A 38 -1.76 4.13 -25.83
CA ALA A 38 -2.00 4.34 -27.25
C ALA A 38 -2.13 5.84 -27.61
N LYS A 39 -2.75 6.64 -26.74
CA LYS A 39 -2.83 8.09 -26.92
C LYS A 39 -1.45 8.76 -26.85
N ASN A 40 -0.57 8.29 -25.97
CA ASN A 40 0.80 8.78 -25.90
C ASN A 40 1.56 8.41 -27.18
N LEU A 41 1.44 7.17 -27.67
CA LEU A 41 2.05 6.75 -28.95
C LEU A 41 1.57 7.61 -30.12
N ALA A 42 0.26 7.79 -30.28
CA ALA A 42 -0.31 8.60 -31.36
C ALA A 42 0.17 10.07 -31.34
N ASP A 43 0.39 10.64 -30.16
CA ASP A 43 0.93 11.99 -30.02
C ASP A 43 2.41 12.06 -30.45
N LEU A 44 3.22 11.08 -30.05
CA LEU A 44 4.62 11.00 -30.46
C LEU A 44 4.75 10.89 -31.99
N GLU A 45 3.93 10.06 -32.62
CA GLU A 45 3.89 9.92 -34.07
C GLU A 45 3.47 11.21 -34.76
N THR A 46 2.47 11.93 -34.21
CA THR A 46 2.02 13.24 -34.71
C THR A 46 3.12 14.30 -34.58
N GLU A 47 3.93 14.23 -33.53
CA GLU A 47 5.12 15.07 -33.31
C GLU A 47 6.31 14.69 -34.22
N GLY A 48 6.18 13.64 -35.04
CA GLY A 48 7.26 13.15 -35.90
C GLY A 48 8.39 12.45 -35.13
N LYS A 49 8.12 12.02 -33.90
CA LYS A 49 9.04 11.22 -33.09
C LYS A 49 9.00 9.76 -33.53
N THR A 50 10.13 9.09 -33.33
CA THR A 50 10.38 7.70 -33.71
C THR A 50 11.23 7.05 -32.62
N ALA A 51 11.24 5.71 -32.56
CA ALA A 51 12.13 4.99 -31.65
C ALA A 51 13.62 5.36 -31.83
N ALA A 52 14.03 5.79 -33.04
CA ALA A 52 15.41 6.17 -33.32
C ALA A 52 15.81 7.55 -32.75
N ASN A 53 14.88 8.50 -32.66
CA ASN A 53 15.17 9.86 -32.20
C ASN A 53 14.55 10.20 -30.83
N SER A 54 13.69 9.34 -30.29
CA SER A 54 13.09 9.45 -28.95
C SER A 54 12.96 8.06 -28.31
N PRO A 55 14.07 7.30 -28.16
CA PRO A 55 14.02 5.90 -27.71
C PRO A 55 13.32 5.74 -26.36
N ARG A 56 13.60 6.62 -25.38
CA ARG A 56 12.97 6.60 -24.06
C ARG A 56 11.44 6.74 -24.10
N ASP A 57 10.92 7.55 -25.01
CA ASP A 57 9.47 7.73 -25.14
C ASP A 57 8.82 6.43 -25.64
N PHE A 58 9.46 5.72 -26.57
CA PHE A 58 8.97 4.44 -27.10
C PHE A 58 9.21 3.26 -26.14
N GLU A 59 10.30 3.28 -25.37
CA GLU A 59 10.51 2.35 -24.24
C GLU A 59 9.37 2.47 -23.24
N PHE A 60 9.00 3.69 -22.84
CA PHE A 60 7.84 3.92 -21.97
C PHE A 60 6.53 3.37 -22.54
N ILE A 61 6.28 3.52 -23.85
CA ILE A 61 5.09 2.93 -24.50
C ILE A 61 5.12 1.40 -24.39
N ALA A 62 6.27 0.79 -24.65
CA ALA A 62 6.43 -0.65 -24.60
C ALA A 62 6.28 -1.20 -23.16
N ASP A 63 6.96 -0.59 -22.20
CA ASP A 63 6.90 -0.97 -20.79
C ASP A 63 5.49 -0.78 -20.23
N GLY A 64 4.83 0.34 -20.56
CA GLY A 64 3.44 0.58 -20.18
C GLY A 64 2.49 -0.46 -20.74
N ALA A 65 2.55 -0.74 -22.05
CA ALA A 65 1.73 -1.77 -22.68
C ALA A 65 1.98 -3.14 -22.06
N PHE A 66 3.25 -3.49 -21.82
CA PHE A 66 3.66 -4.73 -21.20
C PHE A 66 3.12 -4.87 -19.77
N VAL A 67 3.36 -3.89 -18.89
CA VAL A 67 2.87 -3.90 -17.51
C VAL A 67 1.34 -4.01 -17.45
N ILE A 68 0.63 -3.34 -18.36
CA ILE A 68 -0.83 -3.39 -18.44
C ILE A 68 -1.32 -4.77 -18.85
N ALA A 69 -0.66 -5.40 -19.84
CA ALA A 69 -1.15 -6.60 -20.52
C ALA A 69 -0.43 -7.88 -20.13
N GLN A 70 0.58 -7.87 -19.24
CA GLN A 70 1.50 -9.00 -18.99
C GLN A 70 0.80 -10.35 -18.77
N ASP A 71 -0.32 -10.36 -18.03
CA ASP A 71 -1.08 -11.58 -17.70
C ASP A 71 -1.95 -12.09 -18.87
N TYR A 72 -2.03 -11.29 -19.94
CA TYR A 72 -2.86 -11.50 -21.11
C TYR A 72 -2.03 -11.53 -22.41
N VAL A 73 -0.72 -11.73 -22.31
CA VAL A 73 0.16 -11.87 -23.48
C VAL A 73 0.44 -13.34 -23.76
N THR A 74 0.45 -13.72 -25.05
CA THR A 74 0.76 -15.09 -25.47
C THR A 74 2.23 -15.46 -25.19
N GLY A 75 2.47 -16.60 -24.55
CA GLY A 75 3.83 -17.11 -24.29
C GLY A 75 4.54 -16.49 -23.08
N MET A 76 3.95 -15.49 -22.43
CA MET A 76 4.52 -14.90 -21.21
C MET A 76 4.40 -15.81 -20.00
N ASP A 77 3.33 -16.61 -19.92
CA ASP A 77 3.14 -17.60 -18.85
C ASP A 77 4.32 -18.59 -18.79
N GLU A 78 4.80 -19.04 -19.96
CA GLU A 78 5.94 -19.95 -20.10
C GLU A 78 7.26 -19.25 -19.76
N LEU A 79 7.42 -17.98 -20.15
CA LEU A 79 8.63 -17.20 -19.92
C LEU A 79 8.80 -16.80 -18.44
N VAL A 80 7.72 -16.37 -17.79
CA VAL A 80 7.67 -16.09 -16.34
C VAL A 80 7.88 -17.37 -15.54
N ALA A 81 7.24 -18.48 -15.93
CA ALA A 81 7.49 -19.77 -15.30
C ALA A 81 8.95 -20.21 -15.46
N HIS A 82 9.55 -20.05 -16.65
CA HIS A 82 10.95 -20.42 -16.88
C HIS A 82 11.95 -19.51 -16.15
N SER A 83 11.73 -18.20 -16.10
CA SER A 83 12.59 -17.26 -15.37
C SER A 83 12.56 -17.55 -13.87
N ARG A 84 11.38 -17.70 -13.28
CA ARG A 84 11.23 -17.99 -11.84
C ARG A 84 11.74 -19.39 -11.46
N LEU A 85 11.66 -20.36 -12.36
CA LEU A 85 12.26 -21.69 -12.15
C LEU A 85 13.79 -21.67 -12.27
N ALA A 86 14.35 -20.80 -13.12
CA ALA A 86 15.80 -20.68 -13.30
C ALA A 86 16.49 -19.99 -12.10
N GLU A 87 15.78 -19.14 -11.37
CA GLU A 87 16.27 -18.44 -10.17
C GLU A 87 16.11 -19.28 -8.89
N GLY A 88 15.33 -20.37 -8.92
CA GLY A 88 15.09 -21.24 -7.76
C GLY A 88 14.04 -20.72 -6.78
N ASP A 89 13.41 -19.58 -7.08
CA ASP A 89 12.52 -18.83 -6.17
C ASP A 89 11.02 -19.08 -6.43
N TYR A 90 10.67 -19.98 -7.36
CA TYR A 90 9.26 -20.26 -7.67
C TYR A 90 8.63 -21.26 -6.69
N ILE A 91 7.83 -20.75 -5.75
CA ILE A 91 6.91 -21.56 -4.94
C ILE A 91 5.50 -21.44 -5.54
N SER A 92 4.87 -22.59 -5.81
CA SER A 92 3.50 -22.65 -6.33
C SER A 92 2.49 -22.06 -5.32
N ALA A 93 1.31 -21.66 -5.78
CA ALA A 93 0.25 -21.18 -4.87
C ALA A 93 -0.10 -22.19 -3.77
N GLU A 94 -0.08 -23.48 -4.12
CA GLU A 94 -0.26 -24.59 -3.16
C GLU A 94 0.91 -24.69 -2.17
N GLY A 95 2.15 -24.52 -2.64
CA GLY A 95 3.32 -24.45 -1.77
C GLY A 95 3.25 -23.28 -0.79
N LYS A 96 2.82 -22.10 -1.26
CA LYS A 96 2.59 -20.92 -0.41
C LYS A 96 1.51 -21.17 0.63
N LYS A 97 0.44 -21.89 0.28
CA LYS A 97 -0.60 -22.28 1.24
C LYS A 97 -0.05 -23.21 2.33
N GLN A 98 0.77 -24.19 1.96
CA GLN A 98 1.44 -25.07 2.92
C GLN A 98 2.39 -24.31 3.86
N VAL A 99 3.08 -23.29 3.36
CA VAL A 99 3.90 -22.40 4.19
C VAL A 99 3.03 -21.62 5.17
N LEU A 100 1.93 -21.00 4.73
CA LEU A 100 1.00 -20.31 5.65
C LEU A 100 0.50 -21.27 6.73
N ASP A 101 0.03 -22.45 6.35
CA ASP A 101 -0.52 -23.43 7.30
C ASP A 101 0.55 -23.90 8.30
N LYS A 102 1.79 -24.14 7.85
CA LYS A 102 2.92 -24.52 8.71
C LYS A 102 3.24 -23.47 9.78
N TYR A 103 3.18 -22.19 9.40
CA TYR A 103 3.55 -21.09 10.30
C TYR A 103 2.34 -20.51 11.05
N THR A 104 1.12 -20.99 10.83
CA THR A 104 -0.07 -20.48 11.52
C THR A 104 -0.10 -20.94 12.98
N SER A 105 -0.30 -19.98 13.89
CA SER A 105 -0.72 -20.25 15.27
C SER A 105 -2.23 -20.39 15.30
N HIS A 106 -2.74 -21.61 15.43
CA HIS A 106 -4.19 -21.86 15.50
C HIS A 106 -4.83 -21.20 16.71
N GLU A 107 -4.19 -21.28 17.88
CA GLU A 107 -4.66 -20.67 19.13
C GLU A 107 -4.84 -19.16 18.98
N LEU A 108 -3.79 -18.42 18.60
CA LEU A 108 -3.87 -16.97 18.42
C LEU A 108 -4.84 -16.58 17.29
N THR A 109 -4.95 -17.41 16.24
CA THR A 109 -5.91 -17.17 15.15
C THR A 109 -7.34 -17.27 15.65
N GLU A 110 -7.66 -18.31 16.43
CA GLU A 110 -8.98 -18.51 17.00
C GLU A 110 -9.34 -17.41 18.01
N GLU A 111 -8.42 -17.05 18.90
CA GLU A 111 -8.62 -15.97 19.87
C GLU A 111 -8.86 -14.62 19.19
N LEU A 112 -8.03 -14.26 18.20
CA LEU A 112 -8.19 -12.99 17.49
C LEU A 112 -9.47 -12.97 16.65
N ALA A 113 -9.82 -14.08 15.99
CA ALA A 113 -11.08 -14.21 15.27
C ALA A 113 -12.29 -14.03 16.21
N GLN A 114 -12.23 -14.65 17.40
CA GLN A 114 -13.26 -14.48 18.42
C GLN A 114 -13.36 -13.01 18.83
N ARG A 115 -12.23 -12.35 19.10
CA ARG A 115 -12.22 -10.94 19.50
C ARG A 115 -12.76 -10.02 18.42
N ILE A 116 -12.38 -10.23 17.15
CA ILE A 116 -12.95 -9.51 16.01
C ILE A 116 -14.47 -9.64 15.98
N SER A 117 -15.00 -10.84 16.23
CA SER A 117 -16.44 -11.10 16.18
C SER A 117 -17.23 -10.60 17.40
N GLN A 118 -16.64 -10.63 18.60
CA GLN A 118 -17.32 -10.32 19.86
C GLN A 118 -17.19 -8.84 20.23
N ASP A 119 -16.00 -8.26 20.04
CA ASP A 119 -15.70 -6.88 20.41
C ASP A 119 -15.91 -5.91 19.25
N GLY A 120 -16.18 -6.42 18.04
CA GLY A 120 -16.42 -5.59 16.86
C GLY A 120 -15.17 -4.83 16.41
N LEU A 121 -13.97 -5.43 16.52
CA LEU A 121 -12.70 -4.76 16.20
C LEU A 121 -12.66 -4.15 14.79
N LEU A 122 -13.40 -4.72 13.83
CA LEU A 122 -13.48 -4.25 12.45
C LEU A 122 -14.75 -3.44 12.14
N ASP A 123 -15.63 -3.19 13.11
CA ASP A 123 -16.92 -2.53 12.87
C ASP A 123 -16.75 -1.10 12.33
N GLY A 124 -15.70 -0.41 12.78
CA GLY A 124 -15.36 0.94 12.33
C GLY A 124 -15.06 0.99 10.82
N VAL A 125 -14.15 0.13 10.36
CA VAL A 125 -13.78 0.04 8.94
C VAL A 125 -14.93 -0.52 8.10
N LYS A 126 -15.65 -1.54 8.58
CA LYS A 126 -16.85 -2.09 7.93
C LYS A 126 -17.88 -1.00 7.66
N LYS A 127 -18.19 -0.19 8.69
CA LYS A 127 -19.12 0.93 8.57
C LYS A 127 -18.67 1.97 7.54
N ARG A 128 -17.38 2.36 7.56
CA ARG A 128 -16.86 3.35 6.60
C ARG A 128 -16.88 2.84 5.17
N MET A 129 -16.66 1.55 4.95
CA MET A 129 -16.70 0.91 3.63
C MET A 129 -18.11 0.55 3.14
N GLY A 130 -19.13 0.66 3.99
CA GLY A 130 -20.48 0.19 3.68
C GLY A 130 -20.60 -1.34 3.61
N ILE A 131 -19.77 -2.04 4.38
CA ILE A 131 -19.79 -3.51 4.49
C ILE A 131 -20.82 -3.96 5.53
N THR A 132 -21.56 -5.00 5.18
CA THR A 132 -22.58 -5.66 6.01
C THR A 132 -22.36 -7.17 5.99
N ASP A 133 -22.93 -7.91 6.94
CA ASP A 133 -22.84 -9.38 6.99
C ASP A 133 -23.32 -10.05 5.68
N GLU A 134 -24.26 -9.42 4.96
CA GLU A 134 -24.80 -9.92 3.69
C GLU A 134 -23.83 -9.74 2.52
N ASN A 135 -22.89 -8.80 2.64
CA ASN A 135 -22.12 -8.31 1.52
C ASN A 135 -20.60 -8.45 1.73
N GLU A 136 -20.14 -8.72 2.96
CA GLU A 136 -18.73 -8.94 3.31
C GLU A 136 -18.12 -10.05 2.45
N LYS A 137 -16.98 -9.75 1.83
CA LYS A 137 -16.25 -10.76 1.05
C LYS A 137 -15.59 -11.74 2.01
N PRO A 138 -15.67 -13.06 1.75
CA PRO A 138 -15.07 -14.05 2.63
C PRO A 138 -13.55 -13.91 2.61
N TYR A 139 -12.95 -13.98 3.80
CA TYR A 139 -11.51 -14.03 3.99
C TYR A 139 -11.17 -14.99 5.12
N GLN A 140 -9.93 -15.49 5.12
CA GLN A 140 -9.40 -16.34 6.19
C GLN A 140 -8.39 -15.57 7.02
N LEU A 141 -8.66 -15.40 8.30
CA LEU A 141 -7.68 -14.88 9.26
C LEU A 141 -6.58 -15.93 9.50
N ARG A 142 -5.33 -15.48 9.54
CA ARG A 142 -4.17 -16.28 9.92
C ARG A 142 -3.23 -15.45 10.80
N VAL A 143 -3.06 -15.85 12.05
CA VAL A 143 -1.97 -15.34 12.88
C VAL A 143 -0.77 -16.24 12.69
N LEU A 144 0.30 -15.69 12.15
CA LEU A 144 1.55 -16.38 11.86
C LEU A 144 2.44 -16.36 13.11
N SER A 145 2.88 -17.53 13.56
CA SER A 145 3.82 -17.75 14.66
C SER A 145 5.23 -17.28 14.27
N MET A 146 5.37 -16.01 13.97
CA MET A 146 6.61 -15.32 13.64
C MET A 146 6.51 -13.88 14.11
N SER A 147 7.65 -13.22 14.21
CA SER A 147 7.72 -11.79 14.54
C SER A 147 7.48 -10.92 13.30
N ALA A 148 7.11 -9.66 13.55
CA ALA A 148 7.13 -8.61 12.54
C ALA A 148 8.56 -8.29 12.05
N SER A 149 9.50 -8.15 12.99
CA SER A 149 10.88 -7.76 12.73
C SER A 149 11.83 -8.96 12.72
N LEU A 150 12.93 -8.85 11.96
CA LEU A 150 14.01 -9.84 11.90
C LEU A 150 15.00 -9.74 13.06
N ASP A 151 14.92 -8.65 13.83
CA ASP A 151 15.92 -8.28 14.82
C ASP A 151 15.36 -8.12 16.23
N TYR A 152 14.04 -7.87 16.37
CA TYR A 152 13.40 -7.68 17.66
C TYR A 152 11.93 -8.12 17.64
N VAL A 153 11.37 -8.34 18.83
CA VAL A 153 9.95 -8.62 19.03
C VAL A 153 9.44 -7.69 20.12
N ASN A 154 8.45 -6.87 19.78
CA ASN A 154 7.72 -6.08 20.75
C ASN A 154 6.60 -6.96 21.33
N GLY A 155 6.30 -6.82 22.61
CA GLY A 155 5.32 -7.68 23.29
C GLY A 155 5.87 -9.03 23.72
N PHE A 156 4.99 -9.91 24.22
CA PHE A 156 5.32 -11.13 24.96
C PHE A 156 6.25 -10.91 26.17
N GLU A 157 6.04 -9.85 26.95
CA GLU A 157 6.82 -9.65 28.18
C GLU A 157 6.47 -10.67 29.28
N SER A 158 7.41 -10.88 30.20
CA SER A 158 7.17 -11.67 31.41
C SER A 158 5.97 -11.11 32.18
N THR A 159 5.05 -11.98 32.59
CA THR A 159 3.92 -11.63 33.45
C THR A 159 4.28 -11.63 34.93
N GLU A 160 5.50 -12.06 35.28
CA GLU A 160 5.96 -12.15 36.67
C GLU A 160 6.76 -10.89 37.03
N PRO A 161 6.29 -10.06 37.98
CA PRO A 161 6.95 -8.81 38.33
C PRO A 161 8.24 -9.07 39.12
N PHE A 162 9.26 -8.27 38.85
CA PHE A 162 10.47 -8.26 39.69
C PHE A 162 10.17 -7.61 41.06
N PRO A 163 10.64 -8.19 42.17
CA PRO A 163 10.47 -7.60 43.49
C PRO A 163 11.19 -6.25 43.59
N SER A 164 10.56 -5.30 44.28
CA SER A 164 11.11 -3.97 44.54
C SER A 164 12.13 -3.98 45.70
N ASP A 165 12.87 -2.88 45.86
CA ASP A 165 13.78 -2.69 47.01
C ASP A 165 13.03 -2.77 48.36
N GLU A 166 11.75 -2.38 48.39
CA GLU A 166 10.91 -2.47 49.59
C GLU A 166 10.54 -3.93 49.92
N ASP A 167 10.28 -4.76 48.90
CA ASP A 167 9.99 -6.19 49.08
C ASP A 167 11.20 -6.91 49.71
N TYR A 168 12.40 -6.60 49.23
CA TYR A 168 13.64 -7.12 49.81
C TYR A 168 13.87 -6.67 51.25
N ALA A 169 13.46 -5.44 51.60
CA ALA A 169 13.59 -4.91 52.95
C ALA A 169 12.57 -5.52 53.93
N MET A 170 11.38 -5.89 53.45
CA MET A 170 10.31 -6.48 54.27
C MET A 170 10.47 -7.99 54.49
N ASP A 171 10.74 -8.75 53.42
CA ASP A 171 10.93 -10.21 53.48
C ASP A 171 11.89 -10.66 52.37
N SER A 172 13.18 -10.65 52.71
CA SER A 172 14.25 -11.01 51.78
C SER A 172 14.14 -12.44 51.25
N GLU A 173 13.63 -13.41 52.03
CA GLU A 173 13.52 -14.80 51.57
C GLU A 173 12.41 -14.93 50.52
N THR A 174 11.26 -14.30 50.75
CA THR A 174 10.15 -14.29 49.79
C THR A 174 10.52 -13.50 48.52
N ALA A 175 11.14 -12.33 48.67
CA ALA A 175 11.62 -11.53 47.53
C ALA A 175 12.66 -12.28 46.68
N GLN A 176 13.59 -13.03 47.29
CA GLN A 176 14.54 -13.86 46.53
C GLN A 176 13.85 -14.97 45.73
N LYS A 177 12.81 -15.61 46.28
CA LYS A 177 12.02 -16.62 45.55
C LYS A 177 11.27 -15.99 44.37
N GLN A 178 10.63 -14.84 44.60
CA GLN A 178 9.94 -14.09 43.54
C GLN A 178 10.89 -13.65 42.43
N HIS A 179 12.08 -13.14 42.78
CA HIS A 179 13.10 -12.79 41.80
C HIS A 179 13.52 -13.99 40.95
N ALA A 180 13.68 -15.18 41.53
CA ALA A 180 14.02 -16.38 40.78
C ALA A 180 12.90 -16.76 39.78
N VAL A 181 11.64 -16.71 40.20
CA VAL A 181 10.48 -16.96 39.31
C VAL A 181 10.41 -15.92 38.19
N ALA A 182 10.55 -14.63 38.51
CA ALA A 182 10.56 -13.56 37.51
C ALA A 182 11.71 -13.71 36.51
N THR A 183 12.90 -14.12 36.96
CA THR A 183 14.05 -14.38 36.09
C THR A 183 13.80 -15.56 35.15
N ASP A 184 13.25 -16.67 35.66
CA ASP A 184 12.94 -17.84 34.84
C ASP A 184 11.86 -17.52 33.79
N SER A 185 10.85 -16.73 34.18
CA SER A 185 9.79 -16.24 33.29
C SER A 185 10.35 -15.31 32.20
N ASP A 186 11.21 -14.36 32.57
CA ASP A 186 11.88 -13.44 31.64
C ASP A 186 12.77 -14.19 30.63
N MET A 187 13.54 -15.18 31.09
CA MET A 187 14.33 -16.05 30.21
C MET A 187 13.46 -16.86 29.26
N ALA A 188 12.31 -17.36 29.71
CA ALA A 188 11.37 -18.07 28.86
C ALA A 188 10.75 -17.15 27.79
N ALA A 189 10.35 -15.94 28.18
CA ALA A 189 9.85 -14.91 27.28
C ALA A 189 10.90 -14.54 26.21
N ALA A 190 12.14 -14.27 26.62
CA ALA A 190 13.24 -13.97 25.71
C ALA A 190 13.51 -15.12 24.71
N SER A 191 13.50 -16.37 25.19
CA SER A 191 13.64 -17.54 24.32
C SER A 191 12.48 -17.68 23.33
N TRP A 192 11.26 -17.34 23.74
CA TRP A 192 10.09 -17.37 22.88
C TRP A 192 10.17 -16.32 21.76
N LYS A 193 10.52 -15.07 22.12
CA LYS A 193 10.77 -13.97 21.18
C LYS A 193 11.83 -14.33 20.15
N GLN A 194 12.94 -14.91 20.59
CA GLN A 194 14.00 -15.38 19.69
C GLN A 194 13.49 -16.46 18.72
N GLY A 195 12.66 -17.38 19.19
CA GLY A 195 12.01 -18.39 18.34
C GLY A 195 11.08 -17.78 17.28
N LEU A 196 10.39 -16.68 17.57
CA LEU A 196 9.57 -15.96 16.59
C LEU A 196 10.42 -15.31 15.49
N ILE A 197 11.57 -14.72 15.85
CA ILE A 197 12.54 -14.16 14.91
C ILE A 197 13.11 -15.24 13.98
N GLU A 198 13.48 -16.39 14.53
CA GLU A 198 13.98 -17.51 13.74
C GLU A 198 12.92 -18.04 12.77
N ARG A 199 11.67 -18.15 13.23
CA ARG A 199 10.55 -18.53 12.36
C ARG A 199 10.27 -17.51 11.27
N ARG A 200 10.43 -16.20 11.52
CA ARG A 200 10.34 -15.16 10.47
C ARG A 200 11.40 -15.36 9.38
N LYS A 201 12.64 -15.64 9.77
CA LYS A 201 13.74 -15.93 8.83
C LYS A 201 13.43 -17.15 7.96
N SER A 202 12.96 -18.24 8.57
CA SER A 202 12.57 -19.44 7.83
C SER A 202 11.34 -19.23 6.96
N PHE A 203 10.35 -18.45 7.43
CA PHE A 203 9.18 -18.09 6.64
C PHE A 203 9.58 -17.36 5.36
N ASN A 204 10.40 -16.30 5.45
CA ASN A 204 10.83 -15.53 4.26
C ASN A 204 11.56 -16.43 3.24
N GLN A 205 12.42 -17.33 3.72
CA GLN A 205 13.13 -18.29 2.87
C GLN A 205 12.17 -19.27 2.17
N GLU A 206 11.19 -19.81 2.89
CA GLU A 206 10.22 -20.76 2.35
C GLU A 206 9.10 -20.11 1.53
N TRP A 207 8.86 -18.81 1.73
CA TRP A 207 7.87 -18.00 1.01
C TRP A 207 8.42 -17.44 -0.31
N GLY A 208 9.74 -17.33 -0.44
CA GLY A 208 10.44 -16.87 -1.64
C GLY A 208 10.43 -15.35 -1.81
N SER A 209 10.17 -14.60 -0.75
CA SER A 209 10.33 -13.14 -0.74
C SER A 209 10.56 -12.63 0.69
N ASP A 210 11.35 -11.57 0.81
CA ASP A 210 11.48 -10.86 2.08
C ASP A 210 10.18 -10.14 2.39
N PHE A 211 9.40 -10.71 3.29
CA PHE A 211 8.26 -10.03 3.87
C PHE A 211 8.76 -9.07 4.96
N SER A 212 8.27 -7.83 4.97
CA SER A 212 8.67 -6.77 5.92
C SER A 212 7.51 -6.24 6.78
N GLY A 213 6.25 -6.61 6.47
CA GLY A 213 5.06 -6.14 7.18
C GLY A 213 4.76 -6.88 8.49
N VAL A 214 3.94 -6.24 9.34
CA VAL A 214 3.29 -6.82 10.54
C VAL A 214 1.97 -7.53 10.19
N ALA A 215 1.33 -7.11 9.10
CA ALA A 215 0.13 -7.72 8.53
C ALA A 215 0.15 -7.60 7.00
N PHE A 216 -0.62 -8.44 6.31
CA PHE A 216 -0.77 -8.39 4.85
C PHE A 216 -1.99 -9.16 4.35
N LYS A 217 -2.55 -8.72 3.21
CA LYS A 217 -3.47 -9.50 2.38
C LYS A 217 -2.74 -10.33 1.34
N THR A 218 -3.16 -11.58 1.16
CA THR A 218 -2.75 -12.41 0.00
C THR A 218 -3.92 -13.20 -0.56
N THR A 219 -3.79 -13.69 -1.80
CA THR A 219 -4.81 -14.52 -2.45
C THR A 219 -4.15 -15.74 -3.07
N LEU A 220 -4.51 -16.92 -2.57
CA LEU A 220 -3.93 -18.20 -2.98
C LEU A 220 -5.06 -19.15 -3.35
N GLY A 221 -5.03 -19.71 -4.56
CA GLY A 221 -6.05 -20.66 -5.00
C GLY A 221 -7.48 -20.12 -5.01
N GLY A 222 -7.65 -18.81 -5.20
CA GLY A 222 -8.96 -18.12 -5.16
C GLY A 222 -9.47 -17.82 -3.75
N GLU A 223 -8.73 -18.15 -2.70
CA GLU A 223 -9.05 -17.81 -1.32
C GLU A 223 -8.25 -16.58 -0.88
N THR A 224 -8.92 -15.62 -0.23
CA THR A 224 -8.28 -14.44 0.35
C THR A 224 -7.89 -14.70 1.79
N TYR A 225 -6.65 -14.36 2.13
CA TYR A 225 -6.08 -14.50 3.46
C TYR A 225 -5.70 -13.13 4.02
N LEU A 226 -6.08 -12.88 5.27
CA LEU A 226 -5.61 -11.77 6.09
C LEU A 226 -4.64 -12.31 7.12
N CYS A 227 -3.36 -12.02 6.93
CA CYS A 227 -2.28 -12.55 7.74
C CYS A 227 -1.74 -11.49 8.69
N LEU A 228 -1.50 -11.86 9.95
CA LEU A 228 -0.88 -11.00 10.98
C LEU A 228 0.27 -11.75 11.65
N THR A 229 1.26 -11.05 12.15
CA THR A 229 2.32 -11.66 12.98
C THR A 229 1.84 -11.86 14.42
N ALA A 230 2.47 -12.79 15.14
CA ALA A 230 2.04 -13.20 16.47
C ALA A 230 2.13 -12.05 17.49
N ASP A 231 3.15 -11.22 17.38
CA ASP A 231 3.38 -10.05 18.23
C ASP A 231 2.32 -8.96 18.04
N MET A 232 1.88 -8.72 16.81
CA MET A 232 0.76 -7.82 16.53
C MET A 232 -0.55 -8.37 17.11
N ALA A 233 -0.83 -9.67 16.91
CA ALA A 233 -2.03 -10.30 17.44
C ALA A 233 -2.06 -10.30 18.97
N GLU A 234 -0.93 -10.55 19.63
CA GLU A 234 -0.86 -10.58 21.09
C GLU A 234 -1.19 -9.22 21.72
N ARG A 235 -0.67 -8.11 21.17
CA ARG A 235 -1.04 -6.75 21.62
C ARG A 235 -2.54 -6.46 21.47
N MET A 236 -3.16 -6.96 20.40
CA MET A 236 -4.60 -6.81 20.20
C MET A 236 -5.42 -7.68 21.15
N LEU A 237 -4.88 -8.81 21.58
CA LEU A 237 -5.53 -9.75 22.49
C LEU A 237 -5.40 -9.34 23.96
N ASP A 238 -4.42 -8.51 24.32
CA ASP A 238 -4.20 -8.07 25.69
C ASP A 238 -3.81 -6.58 25.81
N PRO A 239 -4.71 -5.64 25.46
CA PRO A 239 -4.41 -4.21 25.42
C PRO A 239 -4.32 -3.53 26.79
N GLU A 240 -4.75 -4.19 27.86
CA GLU A 240 -4.78 -3.65 29.22
C GLU A 240 -3.82 -4.40 30.14
N ALA A 241 -2.67 -4.83 29.61
CA ALA A 241 -1.58 -5.39 30.40
C ALA A 241 -0.50 -4.32 30.68
N PRO A 242 -0.76 -3.27 31.50
CA PRO A 242 0.25 -2.25 31.83
C PRO A 242 1.46 -2.84 32.55
N GLU A 243 1.32 -4.05 33.11
CA GLU A 243 2.41 -4.82 33.72
C GLU A 243 3.44 -5.32 32.68
N ARG A 244 3.10 -5.32 31.38
CA ARG A 244 3.95 -5.75 30.26
C ARG A 244 4.72 -4.60 29.58
N GLY A 245 4.82 -3.43 30.21
CA GLY A 245 5.69 -2.34 29.78
C GLY A 245 5.11 -1.36 28.76
N ASP A 246 5.95 -0.44 28.28
CA ASP A 246 5.55 0.73 27.47
C ASP A 246 4.97 0.36 26.09
N ASP A 247 5.26 -0.85 25.59
CA ASP A 247 4.81 -1.34 24.27
C ASP A 247 3.34 -1.80 24.24
N TYR A 248 2.64 -1.78 25.38
CA TYR A 248 1.23 -2.15 25.54
C TYR A 248 0.32 -0.94 25.77
N GLY A 249 0.77 0.26 25.38
CA GLY A 249 -0.01 1.48 25.50
C GLY A 249 -1.20 1.54 24.53
N GLN A 250 -2.20 2.35 24.87
CA GLN A 250 -3.35 2.63 24.01
C GLN A 250 -2.91 3.16 22.62
N ASP A 251 -1.86 3.99 22.58
CA ASP A 251 -1.33 4.54 21.32
C ASP A 251 -0.80 3.43 20.40
N GLU A 252 -0.15 2.39 20.94
CA GLU A 252 0.34 1.27 20.13
C GLU A 252 -0.82 0.38 19.67
N LEU A 253 -1.81 0.11 20.53
CA LEU A 253 -3.03 -0.59 20.12
C LEU A 253 -3.72 0.16 18.97
N GLU A 254 -3.84 1.49 19.06
CA GLU A 254 -4.46 2.29 18.01
C GLU A 254 -3.72 2.20 16.67
N ARG A 255 -2.38 2.10 16.70
CA ARG A 255 -1.56 1.88 15.49
C ARG A 255 -1.74 0.48 14.93
N GLU A 256 -1.71 -0.55 15.76
CA GLU A 256 -1.91 -1.93 15.32
C GLU A 256 -3.32 -2.11 14.72
N MET A 257 -4.33 -1.51 15.38
CA MET A 257 -5.69 -1.49 14.87
C MET A 257 -5.80 -0.75 13.53
N ALA A 258 -5.07 0.36 13.34
CA ALA A 258 -5.03 1.05 12.06
C ALA A 258 -4.45 0.16 10.94
N THR A 259 -3.41 -0.62 11.25
CA THR A 259 -2.80 -1.57 10.30
C THR A 259 -3.74 -2.73 9.97
N LEU A 260 -4.39 -3.33 10.97
CA LEU A 260 -5.39 -4.39 10.74
C LEU A 260 -6.56 -3.88 9.89
N GLU A 261 -7.08 -2.69 10.18
CA GLU A 261 -8.17 -2.10 9.39
C GLU A 261 -7.74 -1.80 7.95
N HIS A 262 -6.50 -1.36 7.74
CA HIS A 262 -5.91 -1.12 6.41
C HIS A 262 -5.86 -2.41 5.61
N GLU A 263 -5.27 -3.47 6.16
CA GLU A 263 -5.18 -4.77 5.49
C GLU A 263 -6.55 -5.42 5.29
N TYR A 264 -7.47 -5.26 6.25
CA TYR A 264 -8.85 -5.68 6.09
C TYR A 264 -9.51 -4.97 4.90
N ALA A 265 -9.27 -3.67 4.68
CA ALA A 265 -9.84 -2.95 3.55
C ALA A 265 -9.43 -3.56 2.20
N HIS A 266 -8.22 -4.12 2.09
CA HIS A 266 -7.76 -4.87 0.92
C HIS A 266 -8.46 -6.22 0.73
N THR A 267 -9.07 -6.80 1.77
CA THR A 267 -9.84 -8.06 1.66
C THR A 267 -11.25 -7.86 1.07
N GLN A 268 -11.81 -6.66 1.19
CA GLN A 268 -13.23 -6.39 0.92
C GLN A 268 -13.55 -5.85 -0.49
N GLU A 269 -12.58 -5.94 -1.41
CA GLU A 269 -12.51 -5.42 -2.80
C GLU A 269 -13.84 -4.91 -3.42
N ALA A 270 -13.91 -3.75 -4.08
CA ALA A 270 -12.95 -3.19 -5.05
C ALA A 270 -12.34 -1.85 -4.58
N LEU A 271 -11.10 -1.53 -4.94
CA LEU A 271 -10.71 -1.03 -6.27
C LEU A 271 -9.47 -1.79 -6.80
N ASN A 272 -9.65 -2.76 -7.70
CA ASN A 272 -8.56 -3.66 -8.11
C ASN A 272 -7.74 -3.09 -9.28
N THR A 273 -6.65 -2.41 -8.93
CA THR A 273 -5.63 -1.92 -9.86
C THR A 273 -4.57 -2.99 -10.06
N ASN A 274 -4.05 -3.15 -11.28
CA ASN A 274 -2.77 -3.85 -11.45
C ASN A 274 -1.64 -3.02 -10.78
N MET A 275 -0.37 -3.33 -11.05
CA MET A 275 0.73 -2.50 -10.51
C MET A 275 0.59 -1.01 -10.86
N LEU A 276 -0.16 -0.66 -11.91
CA LEU A 276 -0.57 0.71 -12.20
C LEU A 276 -1.86 1.04 -11.44
N GLY A 277 -1.75 1.95 -10.48
CA GLY A 277 -2.84 2.35 -9.60
C GLY A 277 -2.73 1.79 -8.19
N ILE A 278 -1.66 1.05 -7.86
CA ILE A 278 -1.40 0.58 -6.49
C ILE A 278 -1.45 1.74 -5.47
N SER A 279 -0.94 2.92 -5.83
CA SER A 279 -1.03 4.12 -4.98
C SER A 279 -2.50 4.48 -4.66
N ALA A 280 -3.41 4.34 -5.62
CA ALA A 280 -4.83 4.61 -5.38
C ALA A 280 -5.46 3.54 -4.47
N GLU A 281 -5.08 2.27 -4.63
CA GLU A 281 -5.53 1.18 -3.76
C GLU A 281 -5.03 1.37 -2.31
N GLU A 282 -3.75 1.72 -2.13
CA GLU A 282 -3.20 2.07 -0.81
C GLU A 282 -3.90 3.31 -0.23
N ARG A 283 -4.18 4.32 -1.06
CA ARG A 283 -4.90 5.51 -0.60
C ARG A 283 -6.31 5.18 -0.15
N ARG A 284 -6.97 4.24 -0.83
CA ARG A 284 -8.32 3.75 -0.51
C ARG A 284 -8.31 3.02 0.83
N ALA A 285 -7.39 2.09 1.03
CA ALA A 285 -7.24 1.39 2.30
C ALA A 285 -6.96 2.35 3.46
N GLU A 286 -6.04 3.31 3.26
CA GLU A 286 -5.78 4.38 4.23
C GLU A 286 -7.00 5.24 4.52
N HIS A 287 -7.80 5.59 3.52
CA HIS A 287 -9.02 6.37 3.71
C HIS A 287 -10.01 5.62 4.61
N PHE A 288 -10.25 4.34 4.32
CA PHE A 288 -11.19 3.52 5.07
C PHE A 288 -10.67 3.00 6.40
N SER A 289 -9.36 2.97 6.66
CA SER A 289 -8.77 2.72 7.99
C SER A 289 -8.76 3.96 8.91
N GLY A 290 -9.35 5.08 8.43
CA GLY A 290 -9.46 6.33 9.18
C GLY A 290 -8.25 7.26 9.02
N ASN A 291 -7.41 7.02 8.00
CA ASN A 291 -6.18 7.76 7.71
C ASN A 291 -5.12 7.72 8.82
N ARG A 292 -5.12 6.65 9.62
CA ARG A 292 -4.29 6.53 10.84
C ARG A 292 -2.92 5.88 10.60
N ASN A 293 -2.72 5.16 9.50
CA ASN A 293 -1.49 4.40 9.24
C ASN A 293 -0.38 5.27 8.61
N GLY A 294 0.82 4.71 8.43
CA GLY A 294 2.06 5.40 8.10
C GLY A 294 2.35 5.63 6.61
N TYR A 295 1.43 5.36 5.68
CA TYR A 295 1.65 5.58 4.23
C TYR A 295 1.59 7.07 3.85
N LEU A 296 2.50 7.84 4.45
CA LEU A 296 2.61 9.29 4.32
C LEU A 296 2.93 9.71 2.89
N ASP A 297 3.61 8.87 2.12
CA ASP A 297 3.99 9.14 0.73
C ASP A 297 2.76 9.16 -0.19
N VAL A 298 1.91 8.13 -0.12
CA VAL A 298 0.64 8.04 -0.87
C VAL A 298 -0.32 9.16 -0.44
N LYS A 299 -0.43 9.44 0.86
CA LYS A 299 -1.25 10.54 1.38
C LYS A 299 -0.78 11.88 0.85
N THR A 300 0.53 12.11 0.86
CA THR A 300 1.17 13.32 0.31
C THR A 300 0.86 13.45 -1.17
N TYR A 301 1.08 12.38 -1.94
CA TYR A 301 0.87 12.38 -3.38
C TYR A 301 -0.56 12.78 -3.78
N PHE A 302 -1.58 12.13 -3.23
CA PHE A 302 -2.96 12.47 -3.58
C PHE A 302 -3.44 13.80 -2.98
N THR A 303 -2.84 14.25 -1.88
CA THR A 303 -3.05 15.63 -1.41
C THR A 303 -2.53 16.64 -2.44
N ASP A 304 -1.41 16.32 -3.10
CA ASP A 304 -0.78 17.20 -4.09
C ASP A 304 -1.55 17.19 -5.40
N VAL A 305 -2.04 16.02 -5.82
CA VAL A 305 -3.00 15.92 -6.93
C VAL A 305 -4.20 16.83 -6.67
N ASN A 306 -4.77 16.80 -5.46
CA ASN A 306 -5.89 17.68 -5.08
C ASN A 306 -5.48 19.17 -5.09
N ILE A 307 -4.33 19.54 -4.52
CA ILE A 307 -3.86 20.93 -4.55
C ILE A 307 -3.75 21.46 -5.97
N VAL A 308 -3.17 20.66 -6.88
CA VAL A 308 -2.97 21.06 -8.27
C VAL A 308 -4.29 21.10 -9.05
N THR A 309 -5.07 20.02 -8.98
CA THR A 309 -6.19 19.78 -9.90
C THR A 309 -7.57 20.04 -9.30
N GLY A 310 -7.68 20.11 -7.97
CA GLY A 310 -8.97 20.13 -7.26
C GLY A 310 -9.65 18.76 -7.16
N PHE A 311 -9.07 17.71 -7.74
CA PHE A 311 -9.57 16.34 -7.60
C PHE A 311 -9.17 15.76 -6.24
N ASP A 312 -10.14 15.57 -5.34
CA ASP A 312 -9.94 14.84 -4.09
C ASP A 312 -10.36 13.38 -4.26
N ILE A 313 -9.38 12.49 -4.31
CA ILE A 313 -9.62 11.05 -4.46
C ILE A 313 -10.45 10.47 -3.30
N ARG A 314 -10.42 11.09 -2.11
CA ARG A 314 -11.25 10.65 -0.97
C ARG A 314 -12.72 10.93 -1.22
N THR A 315 -13.03 12.10 -1.78
CA THR A 315 -14.40 12.42 -2.19
C THR A 315 -14.88 11.42 -3.24
N TYR A 316 -14.02 11.02 -4.18
CA TYR A 316 -14.35 9.93 -5.09
C TYR A 316 -14.67 8.62 -4.33
N PHE A 317 -13.85 8.20 -3.36
CA PHE A 317 -14.12 6.97 -2.60
C PHE A 317 -15.44 7.02 -1.83
N ASP A 318 -15.76 8.17 -1.23
CA ASP A 318 -17.02 8.38 -0.52
C ASP A 318 -18.24 8.35 -1.46
N GLU A 319 -18.10 8.92 -2.67
CA GLU A 319 -19.17 9.01 -3.67
C GLU A 319 -19.37 7.73 -4.48
N ALA A 320 -18.30 6.97 -4.72
CA ALA A 320 -18.33 5.72 -5.48
C ALA A 320 -19.06 4.59 -4.72
N GLY A 321 -19.37 4.81 -3.44
CA GLY A 321 -20.18 3.92 -2.62
C GLY A 321 -19.36 2.81 -1.98
N ARG A 322 -19.82 1.56 -2.13
CA ARG A 322 -19.24 0.42 -1.42
C ARG A 322 -17.74 0.28 -1.73
N ALA A 323 -16.95 0.12 -0.67
CA ALA A 323 -15.50 -0.12 -0.71
C ALA A 323 -14.67 0.91 -1.48
N GLY A 324 -15.24 2.03 -1.97
CA GLY A 324 -14.51 3.05 -2.73
C GLY A 324 -14.58 2.89 -4.26
N GLY A 325 -15.46 2.04 -4.79
CA GLY A 325 -15.72 1.90 -6.22
C GLY A 325 -14.81 0.92 -6.95
N THR A 326 -14.81 0.98 -8.29
CA THR A 326 -14.04 0.09 -9.17
C THR A 326 -12.87 0.80 -9.83
N ALA A 327 -11.84 0.05 -10.25
CA ALA A 327 -10.65 0.65 -10.87
C ALA A 327 -11.02 1.32 -12.19
N GLU A 328 -11.98 0.73 -12.90
CA GLU A 328 -12.57 1.24 -14.12
C GLU A 328 -13.22 2.60 -13.92
N ASP A 329 -14.05 2.74 -12.87
CA ASP A 329 -14.70 4.01 -12.54
C ASP A 329 -13.67 5.09 -12.17
N LEU A 330 -12.63 4.72 -11.40
CA LEU A 330 -11.59 5.66 -11.03
C LEU A 330 -10.76 6.07 -12.24
N TYR A 331 -10.36 5.13 -13.10
CA TYR A 331 -9.61 5.43 -14.31
C TYR A 331 -10.43 6.29 -15.27
N ALA A 332 -11.74 6.00 -15.42
CA ALA A 332 -12.65 6.83 -16.17
C ALA A 332 -12.69 8.25 -15.58
N LYS A 333 -12.84 8.38 -14.26
CA LYS A 333 -12.85 9.67 -13.56
C LYS A 333 -11.54 10.44 -13.78
N VAL A 334 -10.39 9.84 -13.51
CA VAL A 334 -9.07 10.43 -13.72
C VAL A 334 -8.86 10.83 -15.19
N SER A 335 -9.25 9.98 -16.14
CA SER A 335 -9.16 10.31 -17.56
C SER A 335 -10.06 11.49 -17.97
N SER A 336 -11.22 11.64 -17.32
CA SER A 336 -12.15 12.75 -17.57
C SER A 336 -11.65 14.06 -16.97
N GLU A 337 -11.01 14.01 -15.80
CA GLU A 337 -10.51 15.19 -15.09
C GLU A 337 -9.17 15.69 -15.66
N PHE A 338 -8.27 14.78 -16.03
CA PHE A 338 -6.91 15.13 -16.43
C PHE A 338 -6.62 14.92 -17.93
N GLY A 339 -7.52 14.20 -18.62
CA GLY A 339 -7.33 13.76 -20.00
C GLY A 339 -6.76 12.34 -20.08
N LEU A 340 -7.17 11.60 -21.12
CA LEU A 340 -6.80 10.19 -21.32
C LEU A 340 -5.28 9.96 -21.30
N LYS A 341 -4.49 10.88 -21.86
CA LYS A 341 -3.01 10.79 -21.91
C LYS A 341 -2.36 10.77 -20.52
N GLU A 342 -2.99 11.42 -19.55
CA GLU A 342 -2.44 11.63 -18.21
C GLU A 342 -2.70 10.45 -17.28
N LEU A 343 -3.71 9.63 -17.59
CA LEU A 343 -4.12 8.48 -16.78
C LEU A 343 -2.94 7.57 -16.43
N VAL A 344 -2.14 7.13 -17.41
CA VAL A 344 -1.00 6.23 -17.16
C VAL A 344 0.10 6.86 -16.31
N TYR A 345 0.26 8.19 -16.34
CA TYR A 345 1.30 8.86 -15.56
C TYR A 345 0.86 9.08 -14.11
N VAL A 346 -0.40 9.43 -13.90
CA VAL A 346 -0.97 9.59 -12.56
C VAL A 346 -1.10 8.25 -11.86
N MET A 347 -1.57 7.22 -12.57
CA MET A 347 -1.73 5.88 -12.00
C MET A 347 -0.43 5.07 -11.99
N GLY A 348 0.53 5.38 -12.87
CA GLY A 348 1.83 4.72 -12.92
C GLY A 348 2.83 5.19 -11.87
N ALA A 349 2.54 6.28 -11.14
CA ALA A 349 3.39 6.72 -10.06
C ALA A 349 3.19 5.80 -8.83
N THR A 350 4.22 5.05 -8.45
CA THR A 350 4.15 4.03 -7.38
C THR A 350 4.74 4.53 -6.07
N PRO A 351 4.28 4.01 -4.91
CA PRO A 351 4.86 4.35 -3.62
C PRO A 351 6.31 3.87 -3.53
N ARG A 352 7.12 4.54 -2.70
CA ARG A 352 8.56 4.25 -2.64
C ARG A 352 8.89 2.88 -2.08
N THR A 353 8.10 2.44 -1.11
CA THR A 353 8.20 1.10 -0.51
C THR A 353 8.04 0.03 -1.57
N TYR A 354 7.03 0.18 -2.43
CA TYR A 354 6.82 -0.71 -3.56
C TYR A 354 7.95 -0.59 -4.58
N ALA A 355 8.38 0.62 -4.96
CA ALA A 355 9.43 0.85 -5.96
C ALA A 355 10.78 0.16 -5.63
N ALA A 356 11.11 0.00 -4.34
CA ALA A 356 12.32 -0.69 -3.89
C ALA A 356 12.20 -2.23 -3.93
N GLU A 357 10.98 -2.76 -3.88
CA GLU A 357 10.68 -4.20 -3.81
C GLU A 357 10.22 -4.79 -5.17
N GLN A 358 10.21 -4.00 -6.25
CA GLN A 358 9.66 -4.46 -7.55
C GLN A 358 10.62 -5.40 -8.27
N ALA A 359 10.14 -6.62 -8.54
CA ALA A 359 10.84 -7.64 -9.31
C ALA A 359 10.74 -7.46 -10.85
N SER A 360 10.04 -6.42 -11.34
CA SER A 360 9.86 -6.20 -12.78
C SER A 360 10.62 -4.96 -13.24
N ASP A 361 11.65 -5.17 -14.08
CA ASP A 361 12.42 -4.10 -14.73
C ASP A 361 11.51 -3.11 -15.48
N ALA A 362 10.43 -3.59 -16.10
CA ALA A 362 9.50 -2.76 -16.88
C ALA A 362 8.71 -1.77 -16.00
N LEU A 363 8.26 -2.18 -14.82
CA LEU A 363 7.55 -1.28 -13.91
C LEU A 363 8.50 -0.24 -13.30
N SER A 364 9.72 -0.65 -12.96
CA SER A 364 10.77 0.26 -12.51
C SER A 364 11.10 1.31 -13.57
N ALA A 365 11.28 0.88 -14.83
CA ALA A 365 11.53 1.76 -15.97
C ALA A 365 10.35 2.73 -16.21
N LEU A 366 9.11 2.25 -16.12
CA LEU A 366 7.92 3.09 -16.22
C LEU A 366 7.88 4.15 -15.11
N ASN A 367 8.14 3.76 -13.86
CA ASN A 367 8.15 4.69 -12.73
C ASN A 367 9.30 5.71 -12.83
N GLU A 368 10.48 5.30 -13.31
CA GLU A 368 11.61 6.19 -13.61
C GLU A 368 11.24 7.21 -14.71
N TYR A 369 10.61 6.76 -15.79
CA TYR A 369 10.18 7.64 -16.88
C TYR A 369 9.12 8.64 -16.43
N VAL A 370 8.15 8.21 -15.60
CA VAL A 370 7.16 9.09 -14.98
C VAL A 370 7.84 10.10 -14.04
N GLY A 371 8.96 9.74 -13.42
CA GLY A 371 9.66 10.53 -12.40
C GLY A 371 9.05 10.37 -11.01
N GLY A 372 8.38 9.24 -10.75
CA GLY A 372 7.62 8.98 -9.53
C GLY A 372 6.54 10.02 -9.25
N TYR A 373 6.20 10.20 -7.97
CA TYR A 373 5.19 11.18 -7.55
C TYR A 373 5.47 12.60 -8.02
N ASP A 374 6.70 13.09 -7.85
CA ASP A 374 7.02 14.48 -8.21
C ASP A 374 6.98 14.72 -9.72
N GLY A 375 7.36 13.74 -10.53
CA GLY A 375 7.23 13.82 -11.98
C GLY A 375 5.77 13.88 -12.45
N ALA A 376 4.89 13.05 -11.87
CA ALA A 376 3.45 13.13 -12.13
C ALA A 376 2.87 14.48 -11.71
N ILE A 377 3.25 15.01 -10.55
CA ILE A 377 2.79 16.32 -10.07
C ILE A 377 3.29 17.47 -10.94
N ASN A 378 4.57 17.48 -11.34
CA ASN A 378 5.12 18.47 -12.28
C ASN A 378 4.36 18.49 -13.61
N ARG A 379 3.93 17.32 -14.07
CA ARG A 379 3.12 17.22 -15.28
C ARG A 379 1.74 17.85 -15.10
N LEU A 380 1.05 17.54 -14.00
CA LEU A 380 -0.24 18.15 -13.66
C LEU A 380 -0.14 19.67 -13.46
N LEU A 381 0.95 20.16 -12.84
CA LEU A 381 1.20 21.59 -12.66
C LEU A 381 1.26 22.33 -13.99
N ARG A 382 2.07 21.83 -14.94
CA ARG A 382 2.15 22.41 -16.29
C ARG A 382 0.78 22.42 -16.98
N LEU A 383 0.00 21.35 -16.85
CA LEU A 383 -1.35 21.30 -17.43
C LEU A 383 -2.30 22.30 -16.76
N ALA A 384 -2.18 22.51 -15.45
CA ALA A 384 -2.99 23.48 -14.71
C ALA A 384 -2.61 24.92 -15.11
N GLU A 385 -1.32 25.20 -15.32
CA GLU A 385 -0.82 26.47 -15.85
C GLU A 385 -1.31 26.74 -17.28
N GLU A 386 -1.41 25.70 -18.10
CA GLU A 386 -1.99 25.75 -19.45
C GLU A 386 -3.54 25.81 -19.45
N GLY A 387 -4.18 25.73 -18.28
CA GLY A 387 -5.64 25.74 -18.15
C GLY A 387 -6.32 24.48 -18.68
N LYS A 388 -5.59 23.37 -18.79
CA LYS A 388 -6.08 22.08 -19.30
C LYS A 388 -6.64 21.17 -18.22
N VAL A 389 -6.22 21.36 -16.96
CA VAL A 389 -6.72 20.59 -15.81
C VAL A 389 -7.04 21.52 -14.64
N GLY A 390 -7.96 21.07 -13.79
CA GLY A 390 -8.43 21.80 -12.62
C GLY A 390 -9.22 23.07 -12.93
N ASP A 391 -9.44 23.85 -11.88
CA ASP A 391 -10.25 25.08 -11.85
C ASP A 391 -9.43 26.36 -12.09
N GLY A 392 -8.20 26.22 -12.60
CA GLY A 392 -7.30 27.30 -12.97
C GLY A 392 -6.34 27.78 -11.87
N SER A 393 -5.35 28.59 -12.28
CA SER A 393 -4.19 28.97 -11.44
C SER A 393 -4.56 29.67 -10.13
N LEU A 394 -5.60 30.51 -10.12
CA LEU A 394 -6.06 31.22 -8.91
C LEU A 394 -6.60 30.26 -7.84
N ALA A 395 -7.31 29.21 -8.25
CA ALA A 395 -7.87 28.26 -7.31
C ALA A 395 -6.80 27.30 -6.77
N MET A 396 -5.85 26.88 -7.62
CA MET A 396 -4.64 26.20 -7.19
C MET A 396 -3.85 27.03 -6.17
N GLN A 397 -3.62 28.33 -6.43
CA GLN A 397 -2.92 29.21 -5.49
C GLN A 397 -3.65 29.32 -4.14
N ARG A 398 -4.98 29.38 -4.14
CA ARG A 398 -5.77 29.34 -2.90
C ARG A 398 -5.60 28.04 -2.14
N ARG A 399 -5.52 26.88 -2.82
CA ARG A 399 -5.24 25.60 -2.17
C ARG A 399 -3.83 25.55 -1.58
N ILE A 400 -2.83 26.08 -2.28
CA ILE A 400 -1.46 26.22 -1.77
C ILE A 400 -1.44 27.10 -0.52
N GLN A 401 -2.13 28.25 -0.55
CA GLN A 401 -2.28 29.15 0.60
C GLN A 401 -2.91 28.48 1.81
N ASN A 402 -3.96 27.69 1.58
CA ASN A 402 -4.60 26.95 2.65
C ASN A 402 -3.69 25.85 3.21
N ALA A 403 -2.96 25.14 2.35
CA ALA A 403 -1.97 24.15 2.79
C ALA A 403 -0.86 24.79 3.63
N ALA A 404 -0.34 25.95 3.22
CA ALA A 404 0.67 26.69 3.97
C ALA A 404 0.19 27.06 5.38
N LYS A 405 -1.05 27.54 5.52
CA LYS A 405 -1.65 27.86 6.83
C LYS A 405 -1.85 26.65 7.74
N ILE A 406 -2.20 25.50 7.17
CA ILE A 406 -2.35 24.25 7.94
C ILE A 406 -0.98 23.76 8.42
N LEU A 407 0.08 24.03 7.65
CA LEU A 407 1.44 23.58 7.94
C LEU A 407 2.23 24.53 8.85
N GLU A 408 1.84 25.81 8.93
CA GLU A 408 2.44 26.80 9.84
C GLU A 408 2.56 26.30 11.30
N PRO A 409 1.52 25.68 11.92
CA PRO A 409 1.61 25.14 13.27
C PRO A 409 2.40 23.82 13.38
N ALA A 410 2.65 23.13 12.26
CA ALA A 410 3.26 21.79 12.20
C ALA A 410 4.67 21.79 11.57
N ALA A 411 5.29 22.96 11.42
CA ALA A 411 6.58 23.12 10.74
C ALA A 411 7.71 22.34 11.44
N GLY A 412 8.64 21.77 10.65
CA GLY A 412 9.75 20.94 11.13
C GLY A 412 9.81 19.58 10.42
N VAL A 413 9.84 18.49 11.20
CA VAL A 413 9.96 17.10 10.72
C VAL A 413 8.94 16.75 9.63
N PHE A 414 7.70 17.24 9.73
CA PHE A 414 6.66 16.98 8.74
C PHE A 414 7.02 17.53 7.34
N LEU A 415 7.57 18.76 7.26
CA LEU A 415 8.01 19.33 5.99
C LEU A 415 9.23 18.59 5.45
N GLU A 416 10.17 18.17 6.31
CA GLU A 416 11.31 17.35 5.89
C GLU A 416 10.87 15.98 5.33
N THR A 417 9.95 15.30 6.01
CA THR A 417 9.35 14.05 5.53
C THR A 417 8.64 14.26 4.19
N ARG A 418 7.86 15.35 4.06
CA ARG A 418 7.15 15.69 2.83
C ARG A 418 8.07 16.06 1.67
N ARG A 419 9.16 16.79 1.92
CA ARG A 419 10.24 17.04 0.93
C ARG A 419 10.84 15.73 0.44
N GLY A 420 10.90 14.73 1.32
CA GLY A 420 11.22 13.36 0.95
C GLY A 420 10.38 12.87 -0.23
N TYR A 421 9.07 13.11 -0.25
CA TYR A 421 8.14 12.50 -1.22
C TYR A 421 7.72 13.42 -2.38
N SER A 422 7.48 14.72 -2.14
CA SER A 422 7.20 15.71 -3.17
C SER A 422 7.99 17.01 -2.94
N PRO A 423 9.24 17.06 -3.44
CA PRO A 423 10.08 18.25 -3.34
C PRO A 423 9.43 19.49 -3.97
N THR A 424 8.81 19.35 -5.15
CA THR A 424 8.29 20.50 -5.92
C THR A 424 7.15 21.19 -5.19
N MET A 425 6.11 20.45 -4.79
CA MET A 425 4.97 21.04 -4.10
C MET A 425 5.33 21.53 -2.71
N THR A 426 6.24 20.85 -2.02
CA THR A 426 6.71 21.32 -0.72
C THR A 426 7.45 22.65 -0.85
N GLY A 427 8.29 22.83 -1.88
CA GLY A 427 8.93 24.12 -2.15
C GLY A 427 7.94 25.25 -2.46
N MET A 428 6.86 24.95 -3.20
CA MET A 428 5.80 25.94 -3.48
C MET A 428 5.06 26.36 -2.20
N ILE A 429 4.72 25.41 -1.34
CA ILE A 429 4.04 25.66 -0.06
C ILE A 429 4.95 26.46 0.89
N GLU A 430 6.23 26.10 0.99
CA GLU A 430 7.21 26.79 1.85
C GLU A 430 7.45 28.23 1.42
N LYS A 431 7.48 28.47 0.10
CA LYS A 431 7.58 29.81 -0.44
C LYS A 431 6.37 30.65 -0.03
N GLU A 432 5.16 30.13 -0.21
CA GLU A 432 3.93 30.83 0.17
C GLU A 432 3.88 31.10 1.68
N PHE A 433 4.32 30.14 2.50
CA PHE A 433 4.46 30.34 3.95
C PHE A 433 5.43 31.48 4.28
N THR A 434 6.60 31.52 3.63
CA THR A 434 7.61 32.57 3.82
C THR A 434 7.08 33.95 3.39
N ASP A 435 6.39 34.01 2.25
CA ASP A 435 5.80 35.23 1.72
C ASP A 435 4.70 35.76 2.66
N GLN A 436 3.91 34.88 3.31
CA GLN A 436 2.91 35.26 4.31
C GLN A 436 3.51 35.80 5.61
N LEU A 437 4.64 35.26 6.08
CA LEU A 437 5.35 35.78 7.26
C LEU A 437 6.01 37.14 7.02
N ALA A 438 6.36 37.44 5.76
CA ALA A 438 7.00 38.70 5.39
C ALA A 438 6.01 39.87 5.19
N ALA A 439 4.73 39.57 5.02
CA ALA A 439 3.63 40.53 4.80
C ALA A 439 2.99 40.97 6.12
#